data_AF-A0A3Q0JD83-F1
#
_entry.id   AF-A0A3Q0JD83-F1
#
_cell.length_a   1.000
_cell.length_b   1.000
_cell.length_c   1.000
_cell.angle_alpha   90.00
_cell.angle_beta   90.00
_cell.angle_gamma   90.00
#
_symmetry.space_group_name_H-M   'P 1'
#
loop_
_entity.id
_entity.type
_entity.pdbx_description
1 polymer ?
#
loop_
_entity_poly.entity_id
_entity_poly.type
_entity_poly.pdbx_seq_one_letter_code
_entity_poly.pdbx_strand_id
1 'polypeptide(L)'
;MASDATTLEAKRNPITGELIEFCEVPISGQELTAKNSMSWERAPEPFDEENITGHSTNKPFWPGGFAEPEDTGDTLLEDVDLDFKNNLLVDPPGYYGLNFQPDGRTLRDLDKELTVETTSMTLTSVPNTGDLDDSKDLSGDEEETGEKNDGTFILF
;
A
#
# COMPACT_ATOMS: atom_id res chain seq x y z
N MET A 1 14.07 10.00 21.09
CA MET A 1 13.57 11.37 20.90
C MET A 1 12.17 11.45 21.45
N ALA A 2 11.82 12.50 22.20
CA ALA A 2 10.43 12.72 22.58
C ALA A 2 9.66 13.07 21.30
N SER A 3 8.60 12.33 20.97
CA SER A 3 7.69 12.75 19.90
C SER A 3 6.94 13.98 20.37
N ASP A 4 6.99 15.06 19.59
CA ASP A 4 6.37 16.35 19.95
C ASP A 4 4.84 16.32 19.85
N ALA A 5 4.25 15.20 19.44
CA ALA A 5 2.82 15.09 19.29
C ALA A 5 2.23 13.90 20.09
N THR A 6 1.07 14.18 20.70
CA THR A 6 0.45 13.39 21.76
C THR A 6 -0.97 12.98 21.38
N THR A 7 -1.47 11.90 21.98
CA THR A 7 -2.89 11.48 21.92
C THR A 7 -3.50 11.45 23.32
N LEU A 8 -4.83 11.47 23.39
CA LEU A 8 -5.58 11.27 24.62
C LEU A 8 -5.78 9.78 24.88
N GLU A 9 -5.26 9.28 25.99
CA GLU A 9 -5.55 7.95 26.52
C GLU A 9 -6.56 8.04 27.67
N ALA A 10 -7.57 7.16 27.65
CA ALA A 10 -8.63 7.10 28.66
C ALA A 10 -8.28 6.09 29.75
N LYS A 11 -7.98 6.55 30.97
CA LYS A 11 -7.67 5.69 32.11
C LYS A 11 -8.94 5.21 32.80
N ARG A 12 -9.10 3.89 32.91
CA ARG A 12 -10.26 3.23 33.52
C ARG A 12 -9.91 2.46 34.78
N ASN A 13 -10.88 2.33 35.68
CA ASN A 13 -10.76 1.44 36.83
C ASN A 13 -10.75 -0.02 36.36
N PRO A 14 -9.75 -0.86 36.73
CA PRO A 14 -9.66 -2.23 36.24
C PRO A 14 -10.76 -3.16 36.76
N ILE A 15 -11.44 -2.79 37.85
CA ILE A 15 -12.51 -3.60 38.46
C ILE A 15 -13.88 -3.13 37.99
N THR A 16 -14.14 -1.81 37.97
CA THR A 16 -15.48 -1.26 37.63
C THR A 16 -15.62 -0.84 36.16
N GLY A 17 -14.51 -0.64 35.44
CA GLY A 17 -14.51 -0.13 34.07
C GLY A 17 -14.86 1.36 33.94
N GLU A 18 -15.16 2.05 35.04
CA GLU A 18 -15.48 3.47 35.05
C GLU A 18 -14.29 4.30 34.58
N LEU A 19 -14.60 5.35 33.81
CA LEU A 19 -13.61 6.32 33.34
C LEU A 19 -13.17 7.20 34.51
N ILE A 20 -11.86 7.26 34.75
CA ILE A 20 -11.26 8.03 35.83
C ILE A 20 -10.80 9.39 35.30
N GLU A 21 -9.96 9.38 34.26
CA GLU A 21 -9.34 10.57 33.70
C GLU A 21 -8.88 10.33 32.25
N PHE A 22 -8.61 11.42 31.54
CA PHE A 22 -7.89 11.40 30.26
C PHE A 22 -6.47 11.93 30.49
N CYS A 23 -5.48 11.24 29.93
CA CYS A 23 -4.08 11.63 30.01
C CYS A 23 -3.50 11.78 28.61
N GLU A 24 -2.66 12.78 28.40
CA GLU A 24 -1.89 12.90 27.15
C GLU A 24 -0.69 11.96 27.20
N VAL A 25 -0.51 11.18 26.13
CA VAL A 25 0.58 10.21 25.96
C VAL A 25 1.25 10.46 24.62
N PRO A 26 2.59 10.41 24.53
CA PRO A 26 3.30 10.54 23.25
C PRO A 26 2.85 9.45 22.28
N ILE A 27 2.63 9.81 21.02
CA ILE A 27 2.30 8.84 19.96
C ILE A 27 3.60 8.41 19.27
N SER A 28 3.72 7.11 19.01
CA SER A 28 4.64 6.53 18.03
C SER A 28 3.88 6.26 16.73
N GLY A 29 4.46 6.56 15.57
CA GLY A 29 3.81 6.29 14.28
C GLY A 29 2.76 7.33 13.85
N GLN A 30 2.93 8.59 14.25
CA GLN A 30 2.23 9.67 13.55
C GLN A 30 2.69 9.70 12.10
N GLU A 31 1.74 9.97 11.19
CA GLU A 31 1.96 10.02 9.73
C GLU A 31 2.10 8.66 9.03
N LEU A 32 1.81 7.54 9.70
CA LEU A 32 1.71 6.25 9.01
C LEU A 32 0.49 6.26 8.06
N THR A 33 0.75 6.03 6.78
CA THR A 33 -0.22 5.98 5.69
C THR A 33 0.02 4.73 4.84
N ALA A 34 -0.91 4.42 3.92
CA ALA A 34 -0.73 3.31 3.01
C ALA A 34 0.48 3.48 2.06
N LYS A 35 1.03 4.70 1.88
CA LYS A 35 2.18 4.92 1.00
C LYS A 35 3.53 4.72 1.68
N ASN A 36 3.62 4.93 2.99
CA ASN A 36 4.90 4.90 3.72
C ASN A 36 5.00 3.73 4.72
N SER A 37 3.90 3.09 5.10
CA SER A 37 3.88 2.09 6.17
C SER A 37 3.21 0.77 5.80
N MET A 38 3.79 -0.32 6.31
CA MET A 38 3.20 -1.66 6.30
C MET A 38 2.48 -1.99 7.62
N SER A 39 2.48 -1.09 8.60
CA SER A 39 1.83 -1.31 9.90
C SER A 39 0.30 -1.30 9.79
N TRP A 40 -0.34 -2.04 10.68
CA TRP A 40 -1.80 -2.04 10.86
C TRP A 40 -2.31 -0.74 11.52
N GLU A 41 -1.44 -0.03 12.22
CA GLU A 41 -1.80 1.20 12.95
C GLU A 41 -1.91 2.44 12.06
N ARG A 42 -1.56 2.31 10.76
CA ARG A 42 -1.66 3.41 9.81
C ARG A 42 -3.09 3.93 9.69
N ALA A 43 -3.23 5.23 9.45
CA ALA A 43 -4.55 5.84 9.26
C ALA A 43 -5.25 5.24 8.03
N PRO A 44 -6.56 4.94 8.11
CA PRO A 44 -7.33 4.56 6.94
C PRO A 44 -7.37 5.72 5.93
N GLU A 45 -7.28 5.39 4.65
CA GLU A 45 -7.49 6.37 3.60
C GLU A 45 -8.98 6.82 3.59
N PRO A 46 -9.28 8.04 3.14
CA PRO A 46 -10.66 8.49 2.95
C PRO A 46 -11.49 7.48 2.14
N PHE A 47 -12.80 7.47 2.35
CA PHE A 47 -13.70 6.52 1.70
C PHE A 47 -13.80 6.83 0.19
N ASP A 48 -12.95 6.16 -0.57
CA ASP A 48 -13.02 6.10 -2.04
C ASP A 48 -13.59 4.74 -2.49
N GLU A 49 -14.05 4.67 -3.73
CA GLU A 49 -14.65 3.47 -4.34
C GLU A 49 -13.71 2.25 -4.35
N GLU A 50 -12.40 2.48 -4.14
CA GLU A 50 -11.33 1.48 -4.21
C GLU A 50 -10.97 0.83 -2.85
N ASN A 51 -11.69 1.13 -1.76
CA ASN A 51 -11.34 0.65 -0.40
C ASN A 51 -11.36 -0.89 -0.28
N ILE A 52 -12.14 -1.59 -1.11
CA ILE A 52 -12.24 -3.07 -1.09
C ILE A 52 -11.10 -3.70 -1.88
N THR A 53 -10.76 -3.14 -3.04
CA THR A 53 -9.75 -3.71 -3.95
C THR A 53 -8.34 -3.23 -3.63
N GLY A 54 -8.23 -2.08 -2.94
CA GLY A 54 -6.98 -1.37 -2.72
C GLY A 54 -6.43 -0.72 -3.99
N HIS A 55 -5.34 0.02 -3.82
CA HIS A 55 -4.59 0.65 -4.91
C HIS A 55 -3.19 0.04 -5.01
N SER A 56 -2.69 -0.16 -6.23
CA SER A 56 -1.33 -0.68 -6.52
C SER A 56 -0.18 0.12 -5.90
N THR A 57 -0.41 1.37 -5.50
CA THR A 57 0.60 2.24 -4.88
C THR A 57 0.60 2.12 -3.35
N ASN A 58 -0.36 1.38 -2.78
CA ASN A 58 -0.43 1.13 -1.35
C ASN A 58 0.52 -0.01 -0.98
N LYS A 59 1.33 0.22 0.06
CA LYS A 59 2.13 -0.83 0.70
C LYS A 59 1.18 -1.83 1.36
N PRO A 60 1.38 -3.14 1.15
CA PRO A 60 0.58 -4.16 1.80
C PRO A 60 0.82 -4.12 3.32
N PHE A 61 -0.15 -4.61 4.09
CA PHE A 61 0.05 -4.82 5.52
C PHE A 61 1.13 -5.88 5.77
N TRP A 62 1.85 -5.73 6.87
CA TRP A 62 2.84 -6.71 7.27
C TRP A 62 2.17 -8.06 7.56
N PRO A 63 2.61 -9.16 6.93
CA PRO A 63 1.98 -10.46 7.13
C PRO A 63 2.27 -11.00 8.53
N GLY A 64 1.23 -11.46 9.22
CA GLY A 64 1.38 -12.12 10.52
C GLY A 64 2.27 -13.36 10.46
N GLY A 65 3.06 -13.60 11.51
CA GLY A 65 3.96 -14.74 11.62
C GLY A 65 5.37 -14.50 11.06
N PHE A 66 5.60 -13.36 10.43
CA PHE A 66 6.94 -12.87 10.10
C PHE A 66 7.41 -11.90 11.17
N ALA A 67 8.71 -11.89 11.45
CA ALA A 67 9.30 -10.87 12.32
C ALA A 67 8.98 -9.49 11.72
N GLU A 68 8.45 -8.58 12.53
CA GLU A 68 8.21 -7.20 12.11
C GLU A 68 9.54 -6.59 11.62
N PRO A 69 9.55 -5.79 10.54
CA PRO A 69 10.77 -5.11 10.15
C PRO A 69 11.22 -4.26 11.34
N GLU A 70 12.47 -4.42 11.74
CA GLU A 70 13.09 -3.51 12.70
C GLU A 70 12.95 -2.11 12.10
N ASP A 71 12.48 -1.16 12.92
CA ASP A 71 12.56 0.24 12.56
C ASP A 71 14.03 0.55 12.34
N THR A 72 14.47 0.56 11.07
CA THR A 72 15.73 1.17 10.66
C THR A 72 15.56 2.69 10.71
N GLY A 73 14.93 3.18 11.78
CA GLY A 73 14.74 4.58 12.07
C GLY A 73 16.10 5.22 12.03
N ASP A 74 16.29 6.08 11.03
CA ASP A 74 17.33 7.08 10.98
C ASP A 74 18.67 6.68 11.62
N THR A 75 19.33 5.63 11.10
CA THR A 75 20.80 5.55 11.17
C THR A 75 21.50 6.75 10.51
N LEU A 76 20.74 7.73 9.99
CA LEU A 76 21.21 8.98 9.41
C LEU A 76 21.23 10.17 10.38
N LEU A 77 20.77 10.04 11.64
CA LEU A 77 20.62 11.16 12.57
C LEU A 77 21.36 11.00 13.92
N GLU A 78 22.42 10.18 13.98
CA GLU A 78 23.39 10.31 15.07
C GLU A 78 24.43 11.35 14.67
N ASP A 79 24.37 12.56 15.25
CA ASP A 79 25.41 13.63 15.27
C ASP A 79 26.49 13.54 14.18
N VAL A 80 26.09 13.43 12.91
CA VAL A 80 27.05 13.39 11.81
C VAL A 80 27.50 14.82 11.62
N ASP A 81 28.76 15.11 11.94
CA ASP A 81 29.42 16.35 11.56
C ASP A 81 29.35 16.49 10.03
N LEU A 82 28.35 17.24 9.56
CA LEU A 82 28.07 17.49 8.15
C LEU A 82 29.22 18.28 7.53
N ASP A 83 30.16 17.58 6.89
CA ASP A 83 31.24 18.20 6.10
C ASP A 83 30.73 18.62 4.72
N PHE A 84 30.27 19.86 4.62
CA PHE A 84 29.84 20.49 3.36
C PHE A 84 30.95 20.63 2.32
N LYS A 85 32.22 20.38 2.66
CA LYS A 85 33.34 20.56 1.74
C LYS A 85 33.72 19.26 1.03
N ASN A 86 33.85 18.16 1.75
CA ASN A 86 34.40 16.93 1.17
C ASN A 86 33.45 15.73 1.19
N ASN A 87 32.36 15.76 1.97
CA ASN A 87 31.53 14.59 2.21
C ASN A 87 30.04 14.83 1.92
N LEU A 88 29.74 15.58 0.86
CA LEU A 88 28.39 15.70 0.34
C LEU A 88 28.10 14.56 -0.64
N LEU A 89 26.92 13.96 -0.51
CA LEU A 89 26.46 12.92 -1.45
C LEU A 89 26.23 13.56 -2.83
N VAL A 90 27.00 13.11 -3.83
CA VAL A 90 26.93 13.61 -5.21
C VAL A 90 26.03 12.71 -6.08
N ASP A 91 26.02 11.42 -5.80
CA ASP A 91 25.28 10.41 -6.53
C ASP A 91 24.06 9.95 -5.69
N PRO A 92 22.82 10.08 -6.19
CA PRO A 92 21.68 9.54 -5.48
C PRO A 92 21.70 8.00 -5.50
N PRO A 93 21.20 7.32 -4.45
CA PRO A 93 21.18 5.86 -4.42
C PRO A 93 20.46 5.26 -5.64
N GLY A 94 21.12 4.34 -6.34
CA GLY A 94 20.56 3.69 -7.54
C GLY A 94 20.70 4.49 -8.84
N TYR A 95 21.34 5.67 -8.80
CA TYR A 95 21.54 6.54 -9.95
C TYR A 95 22.98 7.07 -10.00
N TYR A 96 23.38 7.60 -11.16
CA TYR A 96 24.61 8.39 -11.29
C TYR A 96 24.30 9.85 -10.98
N GLY A 97 25.24 10.54 -10.32
CA GLY A 97 25.12 11.95 -9.99
C GLY A 97 25.42 12.88 -11.15
N LEU A 98 25.27 14.18 -10.88
CA LEU A 98 25.39 15.22 -11.88
C LEU A 98 26.84 15.71 -12.00
N ASN A 99 27.47 15.44 -13.14
CA ASN A 99 28.79 15.98 -13.46
C ASN A 99 28.67 17.11 -14.46
N PHE A 100 28.97 18.33 -14.04
CA PHE A 100 28.98 19.49 -14.92
C PHE A 100 30.34 19.68 -15.61
N GLN A 101 30.30 20.26 -16.81
CA GLN A 101 31.45 20.82 -17.49
C GLN A 101 31.98 22.04 -16.71
N PRO A 102 33.20 22.54 -17.03
CA PRO A 102 33.77 23.71 -16.35
C PRO A 102 32.92 24.98 -16.45
N ASP A 103 31.95 25.02 -17.38
CA ASP A 103 30.98 26.10 -17.51
C ASP A 103 29.90 26.10 -16.41
N GLY A 104 29.82 25.02 -15.60
CA GLY A 104 28.85 24.84 -14.52
C GLY A 104 27.40 24.72 -14.99
N ARG A 105 27.16 24.50 -16.29
CA ARG A 105 25.82 24.50 -16.90
C ARG A 105 25.57 23.29 -17.76
N THR A 106 26.59 22.81 -18.47
CA THR A 106 26.46 21.67 -19.38
C THR A 106 26.78 20.38 -18.63
N LEU A 107 25.96 19.34 -18.80
CA LEU A 107 26.30 18.02 -18.26
C LEU A 107 27.42 17.37 -19.09
N ARG A 108 28.40 16.78 -18.42
CA ARG A 108 29.43 15.95 -19.05
C ARG A 108 28.82 14.63 -19.53
N ASP A 109 29.37 14.10 -20.62
CA ASP A 109 29.08 12.75 -21.14
C ASP A 109 27.61 12.44 -21.51
N LEU A 110 26.80 13.47 -21.82
CA LEU A 110 25.40 13.31 -22.26
C LEU A 110 25.25 12.52 -23.57
N ASP A 111 26.35 12.35 -24.30
CA ASP A 111 26.42 11.78 -25.64
C ASP A 111 26.58 10.25 -25.63
N LYS A 112 26.72 9.62 -24.44
CA LYS A 112 26.78 8.16 -24.31
C LYS A 112 25.35 7.62 -24.24
N GLU A 113 24.86 7.16 -25.38
CA GLU A 113 23.61 6.41 -25.51
C GLU A 113 23.52 5.32 -24.43
N LEU A 114 22.65 5.53 -23.42
CA LEU A 114 22.35 4.52 -22.43
C LEU A 114 21.69 3.34 -23.15
N THR A 115 22.44 2.26 -23.34
CA THR A 115 21.90 0.97 -23.74
C THR A 115 21.14 0.40 -22.53
N VAL A 116 19.89 0.82 -22.36
CA VAL A 116 18.99 0.24 -21.36
C VAL A 116 18.51 -1.09 -21.94
N GLU A 117 19.08 -2.20 -21.47
CA GLU A 117 18.55 -3.51 -21.79
C GLU A 117 17.23 -3.72 -21.03
N THR A 118 16.13 -3.35 -21.67
CA THR A 118 14.77 -3.59 -21.20
C THR A 118 14.52 -5.09 -21.16
N THR A 119 14.72 -5.72 -20.01
CA THR A 119 14.29 -7.10 -19.78
C THR A 119 12.78 -7.10 -19.62
N SER A 120 12.05 -7.39 -20.70
CA SER A 120 10.60 -7.61 -20.66
C SER A 120 10.30 -8.92 -19.91
N MET A 121 9.76 -8.83 -18.70
CA MET A 121 9.16 -9.98 -18.01
C MET A 121 7.78 -10.22 -18.58
N THR A 122 7.60 -11.31 -19.33
CA THR A 122 6.27 -11.74 -19.82
C THR A 122 5.48 -12.35 -18.66
N LEU A 123 4.31 -11.78 -18.35
CA LEU A 123 3.37 -12.39 -17.40
C LEU A 123 2.77 -13.66 -18.02
N THR A 124 3.07 -14.83 -17.46
CA THR A 124 2.41 -16.07 -17.84
C THR A 124 0.96 -16.04 -17.40
N SER A 125 0.05 -16.27 -18.35
CA SER A 125 -1.40 -16.40 -18.14
C SER A 125 -1.72 -17.39 -17.02
N VAL A 126 -2.56 -16.93 -16.09
CA VAL A 126 -3.23 -17.78 -15.09
C VAL A 126 -4.23 -18.68 -15.84
N PRO A 127 -4.23 -20.01 -15.64
CA PRO A 127 -5.26 -20.87 -16.21
C PRO A 127 -6.60 -20.60 -15.50
N ASN A 128 -7.61 -20.27 -16.29
CA ASN A 128 -8.98 -20.11 -15.83
C ASN A 128 -9.50 -21.48 -15.38
N THR A 129 -9.62 -21.72 -14.08
CA THR A 129 -10.26 -22.92 -13.53
C THR A 129 -11.73 -22.60 -13.27
N GLY A 130 -12.58 -22.89 -14.24
CA GLY A 130 -14.02 -22.73 -14.07
C GLY A 130 -14.75 -22.93 -15.36
N ASP A 131 -14.91 -24.18 -15.75
CA ASP A 131 -16.11 -24.67 -16.45
C ASP A 131 -16.18 -26.19 -16.19
N LEU A 132 -16.77 -26.54 -15.05
CA LEU A 132 -17.28 -27.87 -14.79
C LEU A 132 -18.64 -27.97 -15.50
N ASP A 133 -18.63 -28.40 -16.76
CA ASP A 133 -19.83 -28.76 -17.51
C ASP A 133 -20.40 -30.08 -16.96
N ASP A 134 -21.24 -29.99 -15.92
CA ASP A 134 -22.16 -31.06 -15.52
C ASP A 134 -23.57 -30.69 -15.99
N SER A 135 -23.86 -31.00 -17.25
CA SER A 135 -25.25 -31.17 -17.71
C SER A 135 -25.36 -32.43 -18.57
N LYS A 136 -25.51 -33.56 -17.88
CA LYS A 136 -26.26 -34.69 -18.40
C LYS A 136 -27.51 -34.82 -17.55
N ASP A 137 -28.66 -34.54 -18.13
CA ASP A 137 -29.76 -35.47 -18.01
C ASP A 137 -30.73 -35.37 -19.20
N LEU A 138 -31.18 -36.56 -19.59
CA LEU A 138 -31.89 -36.94 -20.80
C LEU A 138 -33.41 -36.90 -20.62
N SER A 139 -34.12 -36.99 -21.76
CA SER A 139 -35.56 -37.18 -21.97
C SER A 139 -36.43 -35.92 -21.87
N GLY A 140 -37.42 -35.69 -22.73
CA GLY A 140 -37.98 -36.48 -23.83
C GLY A 140 -39.14 -35.68 -24.44
N ASP A 141 -39.33 -35.89 -25.73
CA ASP A 141 -40.45 -35.62 -26.64
C ASP A 141 -41.53 -34.56 -26.33
N GLU A 142 -41.76 -33.80 -27.40
CA GLU A 142 -42.85 -32.92 -27.83
C GLU A 142 -44.23 -33.16 -27.16
N GLU A 143 -44.91 -32.10 -26.73
CA GLU A 143 -46.06 -31.53 -27.45
C GLU A 143 -46.73 -30.33 -26.74
N GLU A 144 -47.34 -29.52 -27.61
CA GLU A 144 -48.32 -28.44 -27.50
C GLU A 144 -49.12 -28.28 -26.18
N THR A 145 -49.26 -27.03 -25.71
CA THR A 145 -50.52 -26.25 -25.77
C THR A 145 -50.38 -24.96 -24.97
N GLY A 146 -50.86 -23.86 -25.56
CA GLY A 146 -50.84 -22.55 -24.93
C GLY A 146 -51.98 -22.35 -23.94
N GLU A 147 -51.74 -21.50 -22.95
CA GLU A 147 -52.78 -20.70 -22.33
C GLU A 147 -52.15 -19.43 -21.74
N LYS A 148 -52.56 -18.28 -22.27
CA LYS A 148 -52.23 -16.96 -21.73
C LYS A 148 -53.15 -16.73 -20.56
N ASN A 149 -52.60 -16.72 -19.34
CA ASN A 149 -53.32 -16.24 -18.17
C ASN A 149 -52.63 -14.96 -17.65
N ASP A 150 -53.35 -13.89 -17.90
CA ASP A 150 -53.32 -12.60 -17.24
C ASP A 150 -53.44 -12.73 -15.71
N GLY A 151 -52.68 -11.94 -14.96
CA GLY A 151 -52.90 -11.90 -13.52
C GLY A 151 -51.81 -11.24 -12.70
N THR A 152 -51.95 -9.92 -12.54
CA THR A 152 -51.84 -9.23 -11.24
C THR A 152 -50.46 -9.05 -10.60
N PHE A 153 -50.05 -7.77 -10.58
CA PHE A 153 -49.18 -7.08 -9.62
C PHE A 153 -49.27 -7.58 -8.18
N ILE A 154 -48.13 -7.64 -7.46
CA ILE A 154 -47.97 -7.06 -6.10
C ILE A 154 -46.51 -6.55 -5.92
N LEU A 155 -46.41 -5.33 -5.37
CA LEU A 155 -45.20 -4.62 -4.90
C LEU A 155 -44.64 -5.20 -3.59
N PHE A 156 -43.33 -5.15 -3.38
CA PHE A 156 -42.65 -4.31 -2.38
C PHE A 156 -41.20 -4.10 -2.82
#